data_AF-A0A821VE85-F1
#
_entry.id   AF-A0A821VE85-F1
#
_cell.length_a   1.000
_cell.length_b   1.000
_cell.length_c   1.000
_cell.angle_alpha   90.00
_cell.angle_beta   90.00
_cell.angle_gamma   90.00
#
_symmetry.space_group_name_H-M   'P 1'
#
loop_
_entity.id
_entity.type
_entity.pdbx_description
1 polymer ?
#
loop_
_entity_poly.entity_id
_entity_poly.type
_entity_poly.pdbx_seq_one_letter_code
_entity_poly.pdbx_strand_id
1 'polypeptide(L)'
;KRDEKNRGVYMSLATIHESQMKSILQHANIEDGYQPTMTLIEQISAEKGGASLIAAAFLIEGQLTRAKMAYLEYLGFAFQLLDDLQDFHEDMKNNHRTIFTQTFLDGKTLDEPTGRLIQYCYSSPAFKIFPDDQHTISDSKNQYTLAHYVRISMMMFAIILILEAASQLKKYYSKQFYQDLSTLSPIPFDQLKTISVEEKIWAIVQNQWF
;
A
#
# COMPACT_ATOMS: atom_id res chain seq x y z
N LYS A 1 -34.66 -5.59 12.74
CA LYS A 1 -34.25 -4.21 12.38
C LYS A 1 -32.87 -3.81 12.93
N ARG A 2 -32.43 -4.25 14.13
CA ARG A 2 -31.04 -4.02 14.61
C ARG A 2 -29.97 -4.84 13.85
N ASP A 3 -30.32 -6.04 13.36
CA ASP A 3 -29.35 -6.93 12.68
C ASP A 3 -28.93 -6.48 11.27
N GLU A 4 -29.80 -5.84 10.49
CA GLU A 4 -29.44 -5.40 9.13
C GLU A 4 -28.43 -4.24 9.13
N LYS A 5 -28.53 -3.33 10.11
CA LYS A 5 -27.66 -2.14 10.17
C LYS A 5 -26.19 -2.51 10.41
N ASN A 6 -25.94 -3.58 11.16
CA ASN A 6 -24.58 -4.03 11.50
C ASN A 6 -24.12 -5.21 10.63
N ARG A 7 -24.95 -5.66 9.69
CA ARG A 7 -24.61 -6.80 8.82
C ARG A 7 -23.36 -6.53 8.00
N GLY A 8 -23.20 -5.32 7.46
CA GLY A 8 -22.00 -4.92 6.70
C GLY A 8 -20.73 -5.06 7.55
N VAL A 9 -20.75 -4.51 8.76
CA VAL A 9 -19.65 -4.61 9.74
C VAL A 9 -19.33 -6.06 10.10
N TYR A 10 -20.35 -6.85 10.44
CA TYR A 10 -20.14 -8.25 10.80
C TYR A 10 -19.53 -9.04 9.63
N MET A 11 -20.08 -8.89 8.43
CA MET A 11 -19.58 -9.59 7.24
C MET A 11 -18.16 -9.13 6.90
N SER A 12 -17.85 -7.84 6.98
CA SER A 12 -16.51 -7.35 6.68
C SER A 12 -15.47 -7.85 7.69
N LEU A 13 -15.83 -7.95 8.97
CA LEU A 13 -14.97 -8.53 10.00
C LEU A 13 -14.74 -10.03 9.77
N ALA A 14 -15.78 -10.78 9.38
CA ALA A 14 -15.65 -12.18 9.02
C ALA A 14 -14.75 -12.36 7.78
N THR A 15 -14.91 -11.50 6.77
CA THR A 15 -14.10 -11.54 5.55
C THR A 15 -12.63 -11.24 5.82
N ILE A 16 -12.29 -10.17 6.55
CA ILE A 16 -10.87 -9.91 6.87
C ILE A 16 -10.28 -11.03 7.73
N HIS A 17 -11.05 -11.60 8.67
CA HIS A 17 -10.58 -12.75 9.44
C HIS A 17 -10.28 -13.96 8.53
N GLU A 18 -11.17 -14.29 7.60
CA GLU A 18 -10.95 -15.38 6.63
C GLU A 18 -9.74 -15.11 5.74
N SER A 19 -9.59 -13.90 5.21
CA SER A 19 -8.42 -13.51 4.41
C SER A 19 -7.11 -13.59 5.19
N GLN A 20 -7.12 -13.22 6.48
CA GLN A 20 -5.96 -13.37 7.36
C GLN A 20 -5.66 -14.83 7.68
N MET A 21 -6.67 -15.68 7.85
CA MET A 21 -6.43 -17.12 8.00
C MET A 21 -5.85 -17.75 6.74
N LYS A 22 -6.30 -17.31 5.56
CA LYS A 22 -5.76 -17.75 4.27
C LYS A 22 -4.32 -17.28 4.05
N SER A 23 -3.89 -16.17 4.66
CA SER A 23 -2.52 -15.66 4.51
C SER A 23 -1.45 -16.58 5.09
N ILE A 24 -1.81 -17.53 5.95
CA ILE A 24 -0.92 -18.61 6.40
C ILE A 24 -0.38 -19.43 5.22
N LEU A 25 -1.10 -19.51 4.09
CA LEU A 25 -0.61 -20.13 2.87
C LEU A 25 0.57 -19.37 2.23
N GLN A 26 0.83 -18.13 2.62
CA GLN A 26 2.06 -17.42 2.24
C GLN A 26 3.26 -17.87 3.09
N HIS A 27 3.07 -18.63 4.16
CA HIS A 27 4.17 -19.10 5.01
C HIS A 27 4.77 -20.37 4.39
N ALA A 28 5.97 -20.24 3.82
CA ALA A 28 6.67 -21.40 3.30
C ALA A 28 7.10 -22.31 4.47
N ASN A 29 6.83 -23.61 4.35
CA ASN A 29 7.31 -24.59 5.32
C ASN A 29 8.47 -25.38 4.72
N ILE A 30 9.67 -25.17 5.27
CA ILE A 30 10.89 -25.85 4.82
C ILE A 30 10.82 -27.35 5.14
N GLU A 31 10.21 -27.75 6.26
CA GLU A 31 10.15 -29.14 6.72
C GLU A 31 9.29 -30.00 5.78
N ASP A 32 8.16 -29.46 5.34
CA ASP A 32 7.22 -30.16 4.45
C ASP A 32 7.44 -29.84 2.96
N GLY A 33 8.46 -29.04 2.62
CA GLY A 33 8.78 -28.63 1.25
C GLY A 33 7.74 -27.72 0.59
N TYR A 34 6.79 -27.16 1.35
CA TYR A 34 5.75 -26.30 0.82
C TYR A 34 6.31 -24.93 0.41
N GLN A 35 6.05 -24.54 -0.85
CA GLN A 35 6.31 -23.21 -1.36
C GLN A 35 5.07 -22.69 -2.10
N PRO A 36 4.52 -21.52 -1.74
CA PRO A 36 3.42 -20.93 -2.48
C PRO A 36 3.89 -20.46 -3.87
N THR A 37 2.98 -20.51 -4.84
CA THR A 37 3.24 -19.96 -6.17
C THR A 37 3.10 -18.44 -6.16
N MET A 38 3.78 -17.75 -7.08
CA MET A 38 3.63 -16.28 -7.21
C MET A 38 2.16 -15.86 -7.38
N THR A 39 1.38 -16.59 -8.18
CA THR A 39 -0.05 -16.31 -8.36
C THR A 39 -0.84 -16.42 -7.06
N LEU A 40 -0.54 -17.40 -6.20
CA LEU A 40 -1.18 -17.52 -4.90
C LEU A 40 -0.80 -16.36 -3.97
N ILE A 41 0.48 -15.97 -3.97
CA ILE A 41 0.97 -14.83 -3.20
C ILE A 41 0.23 -13.55 -3.62
N GLU A 42 0.17 -13.26 -4.92
CA GLU A 42 -0.53 -12.09 -5.47
C GLU A 42 -2.01 -12.06 -5.10
N GLN A 43 -2.70 -13.21 -5.23
CA GLN A 43 -4.12 -13.33 -4.88
C GLN A 43 -4.36 -13.05 -3.38
N ILE A 44 -3.57 -13.66 -2.51
CA ILE A 44 -3.71 -13.46 -1.07
C ILE A 44 -3.43 -12.01 -0.69
N SER A 45 -2.36 -11.39 -1.22
CA SER A 45 -2.04 -9.99 -0.95
C SER A 45 -3.17 -9.04 -1.39
N ALA A 46 -3.80 -9.29 -2.54
CA ALA A 46 -4.97 -8.53 -2.98
C ALA A 46 -6.19 -8.72 -2.05
N GLU A 47 -6.50 -9.96 -1.68
CA GLU A 47 -7.63 -10.29 -0.81
C GLU A 47 -7.47 -9.68 0.59
N LYS A 48 -6.33 -9.92 1.27
CA LYS A 48 -6.10 -9.42 2.64
C LYS A 48 -6.01 -7.89 2.67
N GLY A 49 -5.37 -7.30 1.66
CA GLY A 49 -5.25 -5.84 1.52
C GLY A 49 -6.59 -5.17 1.32
N GLY A 50 -7.41 -5.64 0.37
CA GLY A 50 -8.72 -5.06 0.11
C GLY A 50 -9.70 -5.25 1.27
N ALA A 51 -9.73 -6.46 1.84
CA ALA A 51 -10.61 -6.77 2.97
C ALA A 51 -10.31 -5.92 4.21
N SER A 52 -9.03 -5.57 4.45
CA SER A 52 -8.64 -4.79 5.63
C SER A 52 -9.19 -3.37 5.58
N LEU A 53 -9.05 -2.68 4.43
CA LEU A 53 -9.58 -1.33 4.26
C LEU A 53 -11.12 -1.30 4.19
N ILE A 54 -11.75 -2.29 3.55
CA ILE A 54 -13.21 -2.40 3.56
C ILE A 54 -13.72 -2.57 4.99
N ALA A 55 -13.12 -3.46 5.78
CA ALA A 55 -13.51 -3.67 7.18
C ALA A 55 -13.33 -2.40 8.01
N ALA A 56 -12.20 -1.70 7.86
CA ALA A 56 -11.97 -0.42 8.52
C ALA A 56 -13.02 0.62 8.15
N ALA A 57 -13.36 0.75 6.87
CA ALA A 57 -14.36 1.70 6.41
C ALA A 57 -15.78 1.35 6.89
N PHE A 58 -16.16 0.06 6.94
CA PHE A 58 -17.43 -0.34 7.55
C PHE A 58 -17.50 -0.01 9.05
N LEU A 59 -16.40 -0.14 9.79
CA LEU A 59 -16.36 0.24 11.21
C LEU A 59 -16.57 1.75 11.41
N ILE A 60 -16.09 2.57 10.49
CA ILE A 60 -16.20 4.04 10.55
C ILE A 60 -17.58 4.52 10.07
N GLU A 61 -18.04 4.02 8.92
CA GLU A 61 -19.21 4.57 8.21
C GLU A 61 -20.47 3.73 8.37
N GLY A 62 -20.35 2.47 8.80
CA GLY A 62 -21.45 1.51 8.96
C GLY A 62 -22.03 0.98 7.66
N GLN A 63 -22.03 1.77 6.57
CA GLN A 63 -22.51 1.39 5.25
C GLN A 63 -21.59 1.92 4.16
N LEU A 64 -21.33 1.11 3.13
CA LEU A 64 -20.50 1.49 1.99
C LEU A 64 -21.25 1.23 0.68
N THR A 65 -21.03 2.11 -0.29
CA THR A 65 -21.48 1.88 -1.67
C THR A 65 -20.55 0.88 -2.36
N ARG A 66 -21.03 0.23 -3.43
CA ARG A 66 -20.17 -0.67 -4.24
C ARG A 66 -18.96 0.04 -4.83
N ALA A 67 -19.13 1.29 -5.27
CA ALA A 67 -18.03 2.09 -5.79
C ALA A 67 -16.96 2.34 -4.74
N LYS A 68 -17.37 2.61 -3.49
CA LYS A 68 -16.45 2.80 -2.36
C LYS A 68 -15.73 1.52 -1.96
N MET A 69 -16.43 0.38 -1.95
CA MET A 69 -15.79 -0.91 -1.71
C MET A 69 -14.73 -1.22 -2.78
N ALA A 70 -15.06 -1.09 -4.07
CA ALA A 70 -14.09 -1.31 -5.15
C ALA A 70 -12.88 -0.37 -5.06
N TYR A 71 -13.10 0.91 -4.72
CA TYR A 71 -12.02 1.86 -4.47
C TYR A 71 -11.10 1.40 -3.33
N LEU A 72 -11.68 0.96 -2.21
CA LEU A 72 -10.94 0.48 -1.05
C LEU A 72 -10.19 -0.83 -1.33
N GLU A 73 -10.72 -1.71 -2.19
CA GLU A 73 -10.01 -2.93 -2.63
C GLU A 73 -8.68 -2.59 -3.31
N TYR A 74 -8.72 -1.68 -4.29
CA TYR A 74 -7.51 -1.26 -5.00
C TYR A 74 -6.52 -0.52 -4.11
N LEU A 75 -7.02 0.38 -3.25
CA LEU A 75 -6.18 1.09 -2.29
C LEU A 75 -5.55 0.13 -1.28
N GLY A 76 -6.33 -0.84 -0.82
CA GLY A 76 -5.91 -1.84 0.16
C GLY A 76 -4.83 -2.76 -0.40
N PHE A 77 -4.93 -3.14 -1.67
CA PHE A 77 -3.85 -3.86 -2.34
C PHE A 77 -2.55 -3.06 -2.38
N ALA A 78 -2.59 -1.76 -2.73
CA ALA A 78 -1.39 -0.93 -2.73
C ALA A 78 -0.72 -0.87 -1.35
N PHE A 79 -1.52 -0.68 -0.29
CA PHE A 79 -0.99 -0.62 1.07
C PHE A 79 -0.46 -1.97 1.54
N GLN A 80 -1.08 -3.07 1.16
CA GLN A 80 -0.52 -4.39 1.44
C GLN A 80 0.85 -4.61 0.78
N LEU A 81 1.04 -4.13 -0.45
CA LEU A 81 2.36 -4.19 -1.10
C LEU A 81 3.39 -3.29 -0.43
N LEU A 82 2.96 -2.14 0.09
CA LEU A 82 3.84 -1.26 0.86
C LEU A 82 4.26 -1.91 2.18
N ASP A 83 3.32 -2.50 2.92
CA ASP A 83 3.60 -3.25 4.15
C ASP A 83 4.58 -4.40 3.86
N ASP A 84 4.30 -5.22 2.83
CA ASP A 84 5.18 -6.33 2.40
C ASP A 84 6.61 -5.85 2.01
N LEU A 85 6.77 -4.61 1.53
CA LEU A 85 8.08 -4.00 1.24
C LEU A 85 8.77 -3.49 2.52
N GLN A 86 8.02 -2.87 3.44
CA GLN A 86 8.53 -2.39 4.72
C GLN A 86 8.98 -3.54 5.62
N ASP A 87 8.22 -4.64 5.62
CA ASP A 87 8.44 -5.82 6.44
C ASP A 87 9.34 -6.86 5.78
N PHE A 88 9.95 -6.55 4.62
CA PHE A 88 10.77 -7.48 3.84
C PHE A 88 11.76 -8.30 4.68
N HIS A 89 12.45 -7.67 5.63
CA HIS A 89 13.42 -8.34 6.50
C HIS A 89 12.77 -9.32 7.49
N GLU A 90 11.63 -8.94 8.06
CA GLU A 90 10.86 -9.76 8.99
C GLU A 90 10.23 -10.94 8.26
N ASP A 91 9.64 -10.71 7.09
CA ASP A 91 9.04 -11.76 6.26
C ASP A 91 10.09 -12.77 5.78
N MET A 92 11.26 -12.30 5.35
CA MET A 92 12.38 -13.19 5.00
C MET A 92 12.81 -14.05 6.21
N LYS A 93 12.89 -13.46 7.41
CA LYS A 93 13.28 -14.17 8.64
C LYS A 93 12.25 -15.23 9.03
N ASN A 94 10.98 -14.96 8.82
CA ASN A 94 9.86 -15.83 9.18
C ASN A 94 9.45 -16.80 8.05
N ASN A 95 10.17 -16.83 6.93
CA ASN A 95 9.82 -17.59 5.72
C ASN A 95 8.45 -17.24 5.13
N HIS A 96 7.97 -16.02 5.35
CA HIS A 96 6.78 -15.52 4.69
C HIS A 96 7.10 -15.13 3.24
N ARG A 97 6.22 -15.51 2.33
CA ARG A 97 6.35 -15.25 0.89
C ARG A 97 5.44 -14.12 0.49
N THR A 98 6.06 -12.97 0.25
CA THR A 98 5.46 -11.81 -0.39
C THR A 98 6.00 -11.70 -1.80
N ILE A 99 5.44 -10.79 -2.61
CA ILE A 99 5.96 -10.51 -3.96
C ILE A 99 7.45 -10.13 -3.88
N PHE A 100 7.85 -9.38 -2.85
CA PHE A 100 9.23 -8.93 -2.67
C PHE A 100 10.16 -10.06 -2.20
N THR A 101 9.78 -10.81 -1.16
CA THR A 101 10.64 -11.91 -0.67
C THR A 101 10.78 -13.02 -1.69
N GLN A 102 9.71 -13.39 -2.39
CA GLN A 102 9.76 -14.39 -3.45
C GLN A 102 10.59 -13.92 -4.65
N THR A 103 10.46 -12.66 -5.07
CA THR A 103 11.31 -12.10 -6.15
C THR A 103 12.79 -12.19 -5.82
N PHE A 104 13.18 -11.87 -4.58
CA PHE A 104 14.55 -12.00 -4.14
C PHE A 104 15.03 -13.46 -4.11
N LEU A 105 14.20 -14.39 -3.64
CA LEU A 105 14.50 -15.82 -3.62
C LEU A 105 14.64 -16.43 -5.02
N ASP A 106 13.96 -15.87 -6.01
CA ASP A 106 14.13 -16.19 -7.44
C ASP A 106 15.45 -15.64 -8.02
N GLY A 107 16.30 -15.01 -7.20
CA GLY A 107 17.60 -14.46 -7.60
C GLY A 107 17.52 -13.12 -8.31
N LYS A 108 16.40 -12.39 -8.19
CA LYS A 108 16.19 -11.08 -8.83
C LYS A 108 16.37 -9.94 -7.83
N THR A 109 16.57 -8.73 -8.35
CA THR A 109 16.55 -7.50 -7.54
C THR A 109 15.11 -7.06 -7.24
N LEU A 110 14.95 -6.19 -6.25
CA LEU A 110 13.66 -5.60 -5.91
C LEU A 110 13.24 -4.44 -6.82
N ASP A 111 14.05 -4.12 -7.85
CA ASP A 111 13.83 -3.01 -8.78
C ASP A 111 12.44 -3.11 -9.43
N GLU A 112 12.13 -4.27 -10.00
CA GLU A 112 10.89 -4.51 -10.73
C GLU A 112 9.64 -4.44 -9.83
N PRO A 113 9.55 -5.17 -8.70
CA PRO A 113 8.37 -5.10 -7.85
C PRO A 113 8.20 -3.72 -7.20
N THR A 114 9.29 -3.04 -6.83
CA THR A 114 9.23 -1.67 -6.28
C THR A 114 8.79 -0.67 -7.34
N GLY A 115 9.33 -0.76 -8.54
CA GLY A 115 8.93 0.07 -9.67
C GLY A 115 7.46 -0.13 -10.04
N ARG A 116 6.96 -1.38 -10.00
CA ARG A 116 5.54 -1.68 -10.20
C ARG A 116 4.66 -1.10 -9.11
N LEU A 117 5.07 -1.15 -7.85
CA LEU A 117 4.33 -0.52 -6.74
C LEU A 117 4.23 0.99 -6.94
N ILE A 118 5.33 1.67 -7.26
CA ILE A 118 5.34 3.10 -7.58
C ILE A 118 4.40 3.40 -8.76
N GLN A 119 4.51 2.62 -9.84
CA GLN A 119 3.65 2.76 -11.01
C GLN A 119 2.18 2.53 -10.66
N TYR A 120 1.87 1.57 -9.79
CA TYR A 120 0.51 1.31 -9.34
C TYR A 120 -0.06 2.52 -8.58
N CYS A 121 0.68 3.06 -7.61
CA CYS A 121 0.28 4.26 -6.87
C CYS A 121 0.08 5.48 -7.79
N TYR A 122 0.90 5.63 -8.83
CA TYR A 122 0.77 6.74 -9.77
C TYR A 122 -0.36 6.57 -10.79
N SER A 123 -0.57 5.35 -11.28
CA SER A 123 -1.42 5.10 -12.45
C SER A 123 -2.80 4.51 -12.14
N SER A 124 -3.00 3.91 -10.97
CA SER A 124 -4.26 3.26 -10.58
C SER A 124 -5.41 4.26 -10.50
N PRO A 125 -6.61 3.91 -11.02
CA PRO A 125 -7.82 4.70 -10.83
C PRO A 125 -8.12 5.02 -9.36
N ALA A 126 -7.73 4.16 -8.42
CA ALA A 126 -7.92 4.40 -6.98
C ALA A 126 -7.11 5.58 -6.43
N PHE A 127 -6.01 5.95 -7.07
CA PHE A 127 -5.28 7.18 -6.74
C PHE A 127 -5.63 8.34 -7.70
N LYS A 128 -6.66 8.17 -8.53
CA LYS A 128 -7.12 9.18 -9.51
C LYS A 128 -8.55 9.64 -9.28
N ILE A 129 -9.44 8.75 -8.85
CA ILE A 129 -10.88 8.98 -8.76
C ILE A 129 -11.34 8.58 -7.36
N PHE A 130 -11.82 9.57 -6.59
CA PHE A 130 -12.41 9.34 -5.28
C PHE A 130 -13.93 9.14 -5.45
N PRO A 131 -14.52 8.03 -4.97
CA PRO A 131 -15.97 7.86 -4.98
C PRO A 131 -16.53 8.86 -3.97
N ASP A 132 -17.40 9.78 -4.42
CA ASP A 132 -18.00 10.91 -3.67
C ASP A 132 -17.41 12.30 -3.96
N ASP A 133 -16.68 12.48 -5.07
CA ASP A 133 -16.20 13.79 -5.58
C ASP A 133 -17.34 14.72 -6.09
N GLN A 134 -18.45 14.84 -5.36
CA GLN A 134 -19.60 15.68 -5.71
C GLN A 134 -19.54 17.09 -5.09
N HIS A 135 -18.54 17.38 -4.24
CA HIS A 135 -18.37 18.69 -3.62
C HIS A 135 -17.30 19.51 -4.34
N THR A 136 -17.70 20.12 -5.46
CA THR A 136 -16.97 21.24 -6.06
C THR A 136 -17.02 22.44 -5.11
N ILE A 137 -15.92 22.72 -4.41
CA ILE A 137 -15.73 24.03 -3.76
C ILE A 137 -15.50 25.01 -4.91
N SER A 138 -16.56 25.71 -5.32
CA SER A 138 -16.49 26.66 -6.40
C SER A 138 -15.88 27.96 -5.89
N ASP A 139 -14.61 28.21 -6.20
CA ASP A 139 -14.13 29.58 -6.29
C ASP A 139 -13.34 29.75 -7.59
N SER A 140 -13.67 30.82 -8.30
CA SER A 140 -13.30 31.03 -9.69
C SER A 140 -11.82 31.35 -9.82
N LYS A 141 -10.98 30.34 -10.09
CA LYS A 141 -9.80 30.37 -11.00
C LYS A 141 -8.88 29.14 -10.90
N ASN A 142 -9.04 28.27 -9.90
CA ASN A 142 -8.42 26.93 -9.81
C ASN A 142 -9.29 26.07 -8.87
N GLN A 143 -10.23 25.29 -9.41
CA GLN A 143 -11.11 24.45 -8.59
C GLN A 143 -10.48 23.09 -8.34
N TYR A 144 -9.81 22.94 -7.19
CA TYR A 144 -9.46 21.65 -6.63
C TYR A 144 -10.45 21.30 -5.52
N THR A 145 -11.04 20.10 -5.57
CA THR A 145 -11.95 19.61 -4.52
C THR A 145 -11.15 19.13 -3.30
N LEU A 146 -11.79 18.99 -2.13
CA LEU A 146 -11.13 18.35 -0.98
C LEU A 146 -10.61 16.95 -1.35
N ALA A 147 -11.37 16.21 -2.16
CA ALA A 147 -10.97 14.90 -2.68
C ALA A 147 -9.68 14.98 -3.51
N HIS A 148 -9.49 16.05 -4.29
CA HIS A 148 -8.25 16.29 -5.01
C HIS A 148 -7.03 16.41 -4.08
N TYR A 149 -7.14 17.20 -3.02
CA TYR A 149 -6.04 17.36 -2.05
C TYR A 149 -5.77 16.07 -1.29
N VAL A 150 -6.80 15.40 -0.77
CA VAL A 150 -6.67 14.10 -0.09
C VAL A 150 -5.93 13.10 -0.98
N ARG A 151 -6.30 13.02 -2.26
CA ARG A 151 -5.67 12.13 -3.24
C ARG A 151 -4.18 12.42 -3.43
N ILE A 152 -3.81 13.68 -3.65
CA ILE A 152 -2.41 14.08 -3.84
C ILE A 152 -1.61 13.79 -2.56
N SER A 153 -2.14 14.16 -1.39
CA SER A 153 -1.50 13.90 -0.10
C SER A 153 -1.30 12.40 0.16
N MET A 154 -2.30 11.56 -0.13
CA MET A 154 -2.19 10.10 0.03
C MET A 154 -1.14 9.50 -0.91
N MET A 155 -1.11 9.93 -2.17
CA MET A 155 -0.09 9.47 -3.12
C MET A 155 1.31 9.87 -2.67
N MET A 156 1.50 11.14 -2.25
CA MET A 156 2.78 11.62 -1.74
C MET A 156 3.22 10.86 -0.48
N PHE A 157 2.27 10.57 0.41
CA PHE A 157 2.53 9.78 1.61
C PHE A 157 2.90 8.33 1.28
N ALA A 158 2.22 7.69 0.33
CA ALA A 158 2.59 6.34 -0.11
C ALA A 158 4.00 6.33 -0.72
N ILE A 159 4.33 7.30 -1.57
CA ILE A 159 5.66 7.38 -2.20
C ILE A 159 6.76 7.60 -1.16
N ILE A 160 6.57 8.47 -0.15
CA ILE A 160 7.61 8.67 0.87
C ILE A 160 7.84 7.40 1.71
N LEU A 161 6.80 6.63 2.00
CA LEU A 161 6.93 5.36 2.72
C LEU A 161 7.64 4.30 1.86
N ILE A 162 7.37 4.25 0.55
CA ILE A 162 8.11 3.39 -0.38
C ILE A 162 9.60 3.77 -0.40
N LEU A 163 9.91 5.06 -0.50
CA LEU A 163 11.30 5.55 -0.50
C LEU A 163 12.00 5.24 0.82
N GLU A 164 11.31 5.40 1.95
CA GLU A 164 11.83 5.04 3.27
C GLU A 164 12.13 3.54 3.37
N ALA A 165 11.22 2.69 2.91
CA ALA A 165 11.47 1.24 2.87
C ALA A 165 12.67 0.92 1.97
N ALA A 166 12.70 1.48 0.76
CA ALA A 166 13.77 1.27 -0.19
C ALA A 166 15.14 1.73 0.32
N SER A 167 15.19 2.82 1.09
CA SER A 167 16.43 3.34 1.69
C SER A 167 17.12 2.34 2.62
N GLN A 168 16.34 1.45 3.24
CA GLN A 168 16.83 0.41 4.16
C GLN A 168 17.24 -0.87 3.44
N LEU A 169 16.84 -1.02 2.17
CA LEU A 169 16.99 -2.23 1.37
C LEU A 169 18.05 -2.10 0.28
N LYS A 170 19.00 -1.17 0.42
CA LYS A 170 20.07 -0.88 -0.56
C LYS A 170 20.72 -2.11 -1.20
N LYS A 171 20.97 -3.16 -0.41
CA LYS A 171 21.66 -4.38 -0.87
C LYS A 171 20.82 -5.27 -1.80
N TYR A 172 19.52 -5.01 -1.91
CA TYR A 172 18.56 -5.79 -2.71
C TYR A 172 18.17 -5.12 -4.02
N TYR A 173 18.64 -3.91 -4.25
CA TYR A 173 18.42 -3.15 -5.48
C TYR A 173 19.68 -3.15 -6.35
N SER A 174 19.49 -2.96 -7.66
CA SER A 174 20.61 -2.56 -8.50
C SER A 174 21.13 -1.18 -8.09
N LYS A 175 22.43 -0.94 -8.33
CA LYS A 175 23.06 0.34 -8.02
C LYS A 175 22.34 1.50 -8.73
N GLN A 176 21.98 1.32 -10.00
CA GLN A 176 21.33 2.35 -10.80
C GLN A 176 19.94 2.67 -10.24
N PHE A 177 19.10 1.65 -10.02
CA PHE A 177 17.74 1.86 -9.53
C PHE A 177 17.71 2.53 -8.14
N TYR A 178 18.60 2.10 -7.23
CA TYR A 178 18.73 2.74 -5.92
C TYR A 178 19.15 4.21 -6.01
N GLN A 179 20.06 4.54 -6.94
CA GLN A 179 20.47 5.93 -7.18
C GLN A 179 19.33 6.77 -7.75
N ASP A 180 18.53 6.20 -8.66
CA ASP A 180 17.37 6.87 -9.23
C ASP A 180 16.33 7.17 -8.14
N LEU A 181 15.99 6.20 -7.29
CA LEU A 181 15.09 6.41 -6.16
C LEU A 181 15.62 7.46 -5.17
N SER A 182 16.92 7.41 -4.85
CA SER A 182 17.54 8.38 -3.95
C SER A 182 17.52 9.81 -4.52
N THR A 183 17.56 9.96 -5.84
CA THR A 183 17.52 11.27 -6.51
C THR A 183 16.11 11.84 -6.54
N LEU A 184 15.10 10.98 -6.64
CA LEU A 184 13.69 11.37 -6.61
C LEU A 184 13.20 11.73 -5.19
N SER A 185 13.93 11.33 -4.16
CA SER A 185 13.56 11.57 -2.78
C SER A 185 13.73 13.04 -2.39
N PRO A 186 12.71 13.68 -1.78
CA PRO A 186 12.85 15.03 -1.22
C PRO A 186 13.71 15.06 0.05
N ILE A 187 14.07 13.89 0.57
CA ILE A 187 14.82 13.71 1.81
C ILE A 187 15.99 12.75 1.53
N PRO A 188 17.21 13.04 2.00
CA PRO A 188 18.33 12.13 1.88
C PRO A 188 17.99 10.73 2.43
N PHE A 189 18.34 9.68 1.70
CA PHE A 189 18.00 8.30 2.04
C PHE A 189 18.52 7.85 3.41
N ASP A 190 19.67 8.34 3.82
CA ASP A 190 20.26 8.09 5.15
C ASP A 190 19.47 8.73 6.30
N GLN A 191 18.62 9.72 6.01
CA GLN A 191 17.79 10.42 6.99
C GLN A 191 16.35 9.90 7.04
N LEU A 192 15.87 9.21 6.00
CA LEU A 192 14.46 8.78 5.90
C LEU A 192 13.98 7.94 7.08
N LYS A 193 14.83 7.13 7.70
CA LYS A 193 14.45 6.32 8.87
C LYS A 193 14.51 7.10 10.20
N THR A 194 15.34 8.14 10.28
CA THR A 194 15.70 8.77 11.54
C THR A 194 14.79 9.93 11.91
N ILE A 195 14.17 10.56 10.91
CA ILE A 195 13.26 11.68 11.12
C ILE A 195 11.81 11.20 11.29
N SER A 196 11.04 11.99 12.04
CA SER A 196 9.62 11.77 12.29
C SER A 196 8.77 11.91 11.01
N VAL A 197 7.54 11.41 11.06
CA VAL A 197 6.58 11.54 9.94
C VAL A 197 6.27 13.01 9.68
N GLU A 198 6.17 13.82 10.73
CA GLU A 198 5.94 15.25 10.67
C GLU A 198 7.08 15.97 9.94
N GLU A 199 8.34 15.61 10.23
CA GLU A 199 9.51 16.13 9.54
C GLU A 199 9.54 15.70 8.06
N LYS A 200 9.10 14.48 7.75
CA LYS A 200 8.97 14.01 6.35
C LYS A 200 7.96 14.84 5.59
N ILE A 201 6.77 15.02 6.17
CA ILE A 201 5.71 15.84 5.58
C ILE A 201 6.20 17.27 5.41
N TRP A 202 6.89 17.84 6.40
CA TRP A 202 7.43 19.18 6.32
C TRP A 202 8.47 19.32 5.20
N ALA A 203 9.41 18.38 5.07
CA ALA A 203 10.38 18.38 3.99
C ALA A 203 9.72 18.27 2.61
N ILE A 204 8.65 17.48 2.49
CA ILE A 204 7.88 17.39 1.25
C ILE A 204 7.21 18.73 0.93
N VAL A 205 6.56 19.37 1.90
CA VAL A 205 5.90 20.68 1.72
C VAL A 205 6.92 21.79 1.41
N GLN A 206 8.12 21.73 1.98
CA GLN A 206 9.19 22.71 1.71
C GLN A 206 9.80 22.55 0.31
N ASN A 207 9.95 21.31 -0.16
CA ASN A 207 10.55 21.01 -1.47
C ASN A 207 9.54 21.03 -2.62
N GLN A 208 8.24 20.84 -2.34
CA GLN A 208 7.14 21.12 -3.27
C GLN A 208 6.56 22.49 -2.95
N TRP A 209 7.17 23.53 -3.52
CA TRP A 209 6.62 24.87 -3.45
C TRP A 209 5.19 24.87 -4.03
N PHE A 210 4.35 25.75 -3.49
CA PHE A 210 3.29 26.39 -4.26
C PHE A 210 3.84 26.87 -5.62
#